data_AF-A0A433VGN1-F1
#
_entry.id   AF-A0A433VGN1-F1
#
_cell.length_a   1.000
_cell.length_b   1.000
_cell.length_c   1.000
_cell.angle_alpha   90.00
_cell.angle_beta   90.00
_cell.angle_gamma   90.00
#
_symmetry.space_group_name_H-M   'P 1'
#
loop_
_entity.id
_entity.type
_entity.pdbx_description
1 polymer ?
#
loop_
_entity_poly.entity_id
_entity_poly.type
_entity_poly.pdbx_seq_one_letter_code
_entity_poly.pdbx_strand_id
1 'polypeptide(L)'
;MEGAYGWHNLDTETLVYMKDKLAHFESMTWSEILVDAKKFNHSVNVEDLCTEAQTRLREIKQDDVDQLVSLRFSGKQRVWGILDQGIMTLFWWDPEHNVCPSYLKNT
;
A
#
# COMPACT_ATOMS: atom_id res chain seq x y z
N MET A 1 12.91 8.64 -4.29
CA MET A 1 12.28 7.32 -4.07
C MET A 1 12.54 6.45 -5.30
N GLU A 2 13.75 5.89 -5.42
CA GLU A 2 14.11 4.93 -6.48
C GLU A 2 14.01 3.49 -5.95
N GLY A 3 13.60 2.52 -6.77
CA GLY A 3 13.43 1.10 -6.38
C GLY A 3 12.15 0.46 -6.94
N ALA A 4 12.01 -0.88 -6.85
CA ALA A 4 10.95 -1.64 -7.52
C ALA A 4 9.51 -1.17 -7.23
N TYR A 5 9.30 -0.50 -6.09
CA TYR A 5 7.99 0.00 -5.64
C TYR A 5 7.90 1.54 -5.58
N GLY A 6 8.90 2.24 -6.12
CA GLY A 6 9.00 3.70 -6.08
C GLY A 6 8.26 4.39 -7.22
N TRP A 7 7.77 5.61 -6.96
CA TRP A 7 6.99 6.45 -7.87
C TRP A 7 7.70 6.91 -9.16
N HIS A 8 9.01 6.67 -9.25
CA HIS A 8 9.88 7.16 -10.33
C HIS A 8 9.60 6.59 -11.73
N ASN A 9 8.86 5.48 -11.86
CA ASN A 9 8.58 4.81 -13.14
C ASN A 9 7.07 4.67 -13.39
N LEU A 10 6.34 5.79 -13.33
CA LEU A 10 4.90 5.82 -13.64
C LEU A 10 4.67 6.61 -14.93
N ASP A 11 3.96 6.01 -15.88
CA ASP A 11 3.46 6.74 -17.04
C ASP A 11 2.30 7.67 -16.64
N THR A 12 1.96 8.59 -17.55
CA THR A 12 0.91 9.59 -17.30
C THR A 12 -0.46 8.95 -17.09
N GLU A 13 -0.77 7.87 -17.80
CA GLU A 13 -2.06 7.19 -17.68
C GLU A 13 -2.23 6.57 -16.29
N THR A 14 -1.19 5.90 -15.81
CA THR A 14 -1.13 5.32 -14.47
C THR A 14 -1.24 6.42 -13.41
N LEU A 15 -0.53 7.54 -13.56
CA LEU A 15 -0.63 8.66 -12.61
C LEU A 15 -2.04 9.23 -12.52
N VAL A 16 -2.71 9.43 -13.66
CA VAL A 16 -4.10 9.93 -13.68
C VAL A 16 -5.05 8.91 -13.03
N TYR A 17 -4.93 7.63 -13.39
CA TYR A 17 -5.70 6.56 -12.79
C TYR A 17 -5.52 6.51 -11.27
N MET A 18 -4.28 6.62 -10.78
CA MET A 18 -4.00 6.59 -9.36
C MET A 18 -4.58 7.79 -8.62
N LYS A 19 -4.42 8.99 -9.19
CA LYS A 19 -4.97 10.22 -8.64
C LYS A 19 -6.50 10.13 -8.47
N ASP A 20 -7.20 9.64 -9.50
CA ASP A 20 -8.66 9.51 -9.46
C ASP A 20 -9.11 8.46 -8.43
N LYS A 21 -8.35 7.36 -8.26
CA LYS A 21 -8.61 6.37 -7.21
C LYS A 21 -8.35 6.91 -5.80
N LEU A 22 -7.27 7.66 -5.59
CA LEU A 22 -6.97 8.28 -4.31
C LEU A 22 -8.02 9.33 -3.93
N ALA A 23 -8.46 10.15 -4.88
CA ALA A 23 -9.53 11.13 -4.67
C ALA A 23 -10.85 10.46 -4.25
N HIS A 24 -11.14 9.25 -4.73
CA HIS A 24 -12.30 8.49 -4.26
C HIS A 24 -12.15 8.08 -2.79
N PHE A 25 -10.99 7.60 -2.36
CA PHE A 25 -10.74 7.27 -0.95
C PHE A 25 -10.85 8.49 -0.04
N GLU A 26 -10.43 9.67 -0.49
CA GLU A 26 -10.56 10.93 0.28
C GLU A 26 -12.01 11.33 0.55
N SER A 27 -12.98 10.81 -0.21
CA SER A 27 -14.41 11.02 0.03
C SER A 27 -15.01 10.10 1.11
N MET A 28 -14.23 9.14 1.61
CA MET A 28 -14.65 8.10 2.55
C MET A 28 -14.00 8.29 3.92
N THR A 29 -14.67 7.80 4.96
CA THR A 29 -14.10 7.69 6.31
C THR A 29 -13.16 6.49 6.42
N TRP A 30 -12.22 6.54 7.36
CA TRP A 30 -11.37 5.39 7.65
C TRP A 30 -12.15 4.14 8.06
N SER A 31 -13.33 4.29 8.66
CA SER A 31 -14.20 3.15 8.98
C SER A 31 -14.71 2.47 7.70
N GLU A 32 -15.20 3.25 6.73
CA GLU A 32 -15.65 2.69 5.45
C GLU A 32 -14.49 2.01 4.70
N ILE A 33 -13.29 2.60 4.76
CA ILE A 33 -12.10 2.08 4.07
C ILE A 33 -11.57 0.81 4.72
N LEU A 34 -11.37 0.79 6.04
CA LEU A 34 -10.60 -0.25 6.75
C LEU A 34 -11.47 -1.24 7.54
N VAL A 35 -12.71 -0.88 7.87
CA VAL A 35 -13.64 -1.75 8.61
C VAL A 35 -14.65 -2.37 7.67
N ASP A 36 -15.38 -1.55 6.92
CA ASP A 36 -16.45 -2.05 6.04
C ASP A 36 -15.85 -2.73 4.81
N ALA A 37 -14.82 -2.13 4.20
CA ALA A 37 -14.07 -2.68 3.08
C ALA A 37 -12.83 -3.50 3.48
N LYS A 38 -12.78 -4.05 4.72
CA LYS A 38 -11.63 -4.79 5.27
C LYS A 38 -11.11 -5.96 4.43
N LYS A 39 -11.96 -6.52 3.55
CA LYS A 39 -11.59 -7.60 2.61
C LYS A 39 -10.61 -7.12 1.53
N PHE A 40 -10.59 -5.81 1.26
CA PHE A 40 -9.82 -5.21 0.19
C PHE A 40 -8.69 -4.34 0.75
N ASN A 41 -8.94 -3.65 1.86
CA ASN A 41 -7.99 -2.75 2.50
C ASN A 41 -7.76 -3.19 3.93
N HIS A 42 -6.51 -3.24 4.37
CA HIS A 42 -6.19 -3.70 5.72
C HIS A 42 -4.80 -3.22 6.13
N SER A 43 -4.59 -3.14 7.43
CA SER A 43 -3.26 -3.02 8.02
C SER A 43 -2.57 -4.39 8.02
N VAL A 44 -1.28 -4.40 7.72
CA VAL A 44 -0.41 -5.58 7.67
C VAL A 44 0.80 -5.29 8.56
N ASN A 45 1.20 -6.25 9.39
CA ASN A 45 2.39 -6.10 10.22
C ASN A 45 3.64 -6.03 9.33
N VAL A 46 4.61 -5.20 9.70
CA VAL A 46 5.87 -5.06 8.95
C VAL A 46 6.61 -6.39 8.83
N GLU A 47 6.50 -7.26 9.84
CA GLU A 47 7.09 -8.61 9.84
C GLU A 47 6.50 -9.54 8.77
N ASP A 48 5.26 -9.31 8.34
CA ASP A 48 4.58 -10.11 7.30
C ASP A 48 4.91 -9.63 5.88
N LEU A 49 5.55 -8.47 5.74
CA LEU A 49 5.97 -7.94 4.45
C LEU A 49 7.19 -8.69 3.93
N CYS A 50 7.41 -8.65 2.61
CA CYS A 50 8.61 -9.22 2.02
C CYS A 50 9.89 -8.53 2.54
N THR A 51 11.00 -9.27 2.55
CA THR A 51 12.29 -8.78 3.07
C THR A 51 12.75 -7.48 2.40
N GLU A 52 12.45 -7.31 1.11
CA GLU A 52 12.78 -6.10 0.36
C GLU A 52 12.02 -4.88 0.90
N ALA A 53 10.72 -5.00 1.16
CA ALA A 53 9.90 -3.94 1.74
C ALA A 53 10.36 -3.58 3.17
N GLN A 54 10.67 -4.58 3.99
CA GLN A 54 11.23 -4.35 5.34
C GLN A 54 12.58 -3.62 5.29
N THR A 55 13.47 -4.03 4.37
CA THR A 55 14.77 -3.38 4.17
C THR A 55 14.57 -1.93 3.74
N ARG A 56 13.61 -1.70 2.84
CA ARG A 56 13.31 -0.37 2.36
C ARG A 56 12.81 0.58 3.45
N LEU A 57 11.98 0.11 4.38
CA LEU A 57 11.55 0.90 5.54
C LEU A 57 12.76 1.40 6.36
N ARG A 58 13.75 0.54 6.61
CA ARG A 58 15.00 0.94 7.29
C ARG A 58 15.79 1.97 6.50
N GLU A 59 15.91 1.80 5.19
CA GLU A 59 16.62 2.75 4.32
C GLU A 59 16.00 4.15 4.34
N ILE A 60 14.67 4.23 4.40
CA ILE A 60 13.94 5.50 4.47
C ILE A 60 13.70 5.98 5.90
N LYS A 61 14.25 5.29 6.91
CA LYS A 61 14.09 5.60 8.35
C LYS A 61 12.62 5.63 8.79
N GLN A 62 11.87 4.62 8.38
CA GLN A 62 10.48 4.34 8.78
C GLN A 62 10.37 2.92 9.35
N ASP A 63 11.42 2.46 10.03
CA ASP A 63 11.51 1.15 10.66
C ASP A 63 10.97 1.11 12.10
N ASP A 64 10.45 2.25 12.58
CA ASP A 64 9.78 2.43 13.86
C ASP A 64 8.27 2.17 13.82
N VAL A 65 7.72 1.82 12.65
CA VAL A 65 6.29 1.51 12.48
C VAL A 65 6.03 0.02 12.54
N ASP A 66 4.99 -0.38 13.27
CA ASP A 66 4.62 -1.80 13.41
C ASP A 66 3.80 -2.33 12.22
N GLN A 67 3.06 -1.44 11.55
CA GLN A 67 2.12 -1.82 10.49
C GLN A 67 2.14 -0.83 9.33
N LEU A 68 1.87 -1.36 8.13
CA LEU A 68 1.51 -0.58 6.94
C LEU A 68 0.07 -0.84 6.53
N VAL A 69 -0.59 0.17 6.01
CA VAL A 69 -1.91 0.06 5.37
C VAL A 69 -1.74 -0.25 3.89
N SER A 70 -2.40 -1.32 3.44
CA SER A 70 -2.58 -1.67 2.03
C SER A 70 -3.95 -1.21 1.56
N LEU A 71 -4.01 -0.30 0.58
CA LEU A 71 -5.24 0.05 -0.12
C LEU A 71 -5.26 -0.60 -1.51
N ARG A 72 -6.30 -1.37 -1.81
CA ARG A 72 -6.46 -2.04 -3.10
C ARG A 72 -7.13 -1.10 -4.11
N PHE A 73 -6.53 -0.98 -5.29
CA PHE A 73 -7.12 -0.20 -6.38
C PHE A 73 -7.99 -1.07 -7.29
N SER A 74 -7.41 -2.17 -7.80
CA SER A 74 -8.07 -3.18 -8.63
C SER A 74 -7.22 -4.45 -8.67
N GLY A 75 -7.84 -5.62 -8.80
CA GLY A 75 -7.08 -6.87 -9.00
C GLY A 75 -6.01 -7.06 -7.93
N LYS A 76 -4.75 -7.12 -8.36
CA LYS A 76 -3.56 -7.19 -7.49
C LYS A 76 -3.00 -5.84 -7.06
N GLN A 77 -3.36 -4.75 -7.74
CA GLN A 77 -2.75 -3.44 -7.57
C GLN A 77 -3.06 -2.83 -6.20
N ARG A 78 -2.02 -2.42 -5.48
CA ARG A 78 -2.14 -1.71 -4.20
C ARG A 78 -1.24 -0.49 -4.11
N VAL A 79 -1.64 0.44 -3.27
CA VAL A 79 -0.73 1.40 -2.65
C VAL A 79 -0.50 1.02 -1.20
N TRP A 80 0.71 1.31 -0.72
CA TRP A 80 1.12 1.05 0.66
C TRP A 80 1.54 2.34 1.33
N GLY A 81 1.22 2.47 2.61
CA GLY A 81 1.61 3.63 3.39
C GLY A 81 1.38 3.45 4.87
N ILE A 82 1.77 4.45 5.65
CA ILE A 82 1.46 4.54 7.07
C ILE A 82 0.22 5.39 7.26
N LEU A 83 -0.64 5.00 8.20
CA LEU A 83 -1.76 5.80 8.64
C LEU A 83 -1.46 6.31 10.06
N ASP A 84 -1.15 7.60 10.17
CA ASP A 84 -0.93 8.25 11.46
C ASP A 84 -1.88 9.44 11.62
N GLN A 85 -2.57 9.50 12.76
CA GLN A 85 -3.50 10.58 13.11
C GLN A 85 -4.51 10.94 12.00
N GLY A 86 -4.95 9.94 11.23
CA GLY A 86 -5.93 10.11 10.14
C GLY A 86 -5.33 10.58 8.81
N ILE A 87 -4.01 10.74 8.73
CA ILE A 87 -3.28 11.07 7.50
C ILE A 87 -2.56 9.81 7.01
N MET A 88 -2.83 9.42 5.76
CA MET A 88 -2.11 8.33 5.13
C MET A 88 -0.95 8.85 4.30
N THR A 89 0.28 8.52 4.70
CA THR A 89 1.50 8.82 3.93
C THR A 89 1.85 7.62 3.07
N LEU A 90 1.72 7.78 1.74
CA LEU A 90 2.01 6.72 0.78
C LEU A 90 3.51 6.56 0.55
N PHE A 91 3.97 5.31 0.57
CA PHE A 91 5.35 4.95 0.26
C PHE A 91 5.47 4.35 -1.12
N TRP A 92 4.56 3.46 -1.50
CA TRP A 92 4.78 2.57 -2.65
C TRP A 92 3.54 2.37 -3.52
N TRP A 93 3.81 2.13 -4.80
CA TRP A 93 2.89 1.53 -5.76
C TRP A 93 3.31 0.08 -6.01
N ASP A 94 2.39 -0.86 -5.81
CA ASP A 94 2.62 -2.30 -5.95
C ASP A 94 1.58 -2.90 -6.91
N PRO A 95 1.83 -2.88 -8.23
CA PRO A 95 0.87 -3.36 -9.22
C PRO A 95 0.69 -4.89 -9.20
N GLU A 96 1.70 -5.64 -8.74
CA GLU A 96 1.76 -7.11 -8.81
C GLU A 96 1.59 -7.82 -7.48
N HIS A 97 1.34 -7.09 -6.38
CA HIS A 97 1.18 -7.65 -5.03
C HIS A 97 2.44 -8.37 -4.52
N ASN A 98 3.61 -7.77 -4.74
CA ASN A 98 4.90 -8.32 -4.35
C ASN A 98 5.34 -7.89 -2.95
N VAL A 99 4.73 -6.85 -2.37
CA VAL A 99 5.06 -6.37 -1.02
C VAL A 99 4.60 -7.35 0.07
N CYS A 100 3.47 -8.03 -0.14
CA CYS A 100 2.90 -9.01 0.80
C CYS A 100 2.31 -10.22 0.03
N PRO A 101 3.13 -11.04 -0.64
CA PRO A 101 2.63 -12.07 -1.52
C PRO A 101 1.80 -13.12 -0.75
N SER A 102 0.54 -13.29 -1.14
CA SER A 102 -0.31 -14.35 -0.61
C SER A 102 -0.03 -15.65 -1.37
N TYR A 103 0.65 -16.60 -0.76
CA TYR A 103 0.73 -17.95 -1.31
C TYR A 103 -0.66 -18.58 -1.24
N LEU A 104 -1.25 -18.89 -2.40
CA LEU A 104 -2.42 -19.76 -2.45
C LEU A 104 -2.00 -21.08 -1.81
N LYS A 105 -2.62 -21.42 -0.67
CA LYS A 105 -2.57 -22.80 -0.18
C LYS A 105 -3.26 -23.62 -1.27
N ASN A 106 -2.52 -24.48 -1.96
CA ASN A 106 -3.09 -25.45 -2.88
C ASN A 106 -4.17 -26.22 -2.10
N THR A 107 -5.42 -26.01 -2.47
CA THR A 107 -6.56 -26.81 -2.01
C THR A 107 -6.57 -28.13 -2.75
#